data_AF-A0A2U3LJC9-F1
#
_entry.id   AF-A0A2U3LJC9-F1
#
_cell.length_a   1.000
_cell.length_b   1.000
_cell.length_c   1.000
_cell.angle_alpha   90.00
_cell.angle_beta   90.00
_cell.angle_gamma   90.00
#
_symmetry.space_group_name_H-M   'P 1'
#
loop_
_entity.id
_entity.type
_entity.pdbx_description
1 polymer ?
#
loop_
_entity_poly.entity_id
_entity_poly.type
_entity_poly.pdbx_seq_one_letter_code
_entity_poly.pdbx_strand_id
1 'polypeptide(L)' 'MAKGARTGRPLPVVDSLIAATALAYDLAIVTRNFLDFEGIGASVFNPWGSL' A
#
# COMPACT_ATOMS: atom_id res chain seq x y z
N MET A 1 2.43 12.90 1.60
CA MET A 1 3.45 12.17 2.40
C MET A 1 2.84 10.85 2.82
N ALA A 2 3.22 9.74 2.18
CA ALA A 2 2.72 8.40 2.53
C ALA A 2 3.27 8.01 3.92
N LYS A 3 2.40 7.83 4.92
CA LYS A 3 2.80 7.52 6.30
C LYS A 3 2.98 6.02 6.44
N GLY A 4 4.13 5.52 6.00
CA GLY A 4 4.49 4.11 6.05
C GLY A 4 5.23 3.75 7.33
N ALA A 5 4.51 3.51 8.43
CA ALA A 5 5.10 2.89 9.60
C ALA A 5 4.07 2.06 10.36
N ARG A 6 4.05 0.75 10.08
CA ARG A 6 3.81 -0.21 11.17
C ARG A 6 4.99 -0.01 12.11
N THR A 7 4.73 0.35 13.36
CA THR A 7 5.72 0.48 14.43
C THR A 7 6.72 -0.68 14.38
N GLY A 8 7.89 -0.46 13.77
CA GLY A 8 9.01 -1.42 13.72
C GLY A 8 9.63 -1.78 12.37
N ARG A 9 8.99 -1.58 11.21
CA ARG A 9 9.62 -1.94 9.91
C ARG A 9 9.41 -0.86 8.84
N PRO A 10 10.49 -0.30 8.25
CA PRO A 10 10.34 0.62 7.13
C PRO A 10 9.77 -0.12 5.93
N LEU A 11 8.83 0.53 5.23
CA LEU A 11 8.31 0.02 3.97
C LEU A 11 9.46 -0.11 2.95
N PRO A 12 9.51 -1.20 2.17
CA PRO A 12 10.42 -1.30 1.04
C PRO A 12 10.30 -0.07 0.12
N VAL A 13 11.43 0.34 -0.48
CA VAL A 13 11.49 1.56 -1.31
C VAL A 13 10.48 1.49 -2.47
N VAL A 14 10.39 0.34 -3.13
CA VAL A 14 9.46 0.13 -4.26
C VAL A 14 8.00 0.29 -3.81
N ASP A 15 7.62 -0.36 -2.70
CA ASP A 15 6.26 -0.26 -2.16
C ASP A 15 5.91 1.17 -1.73
N SER A 16 6.90 1.90 -1.21
CA SER A 16 6.75 3.32 -0.87
C SER A 16 6.47 4.18 -2.11
N LEU A 17 7.13 3.91 -3.24
CA LEU A 17 6.90 4.63 -4.51
C LEU A 17 5.53 4.31 -5.11
N ILE A 18 5.11 3.04 -5.05
CA ILE A 18 3.78 2.60 -5.49
C ILE A 18 2.71 3.30 -4.65
N ALA A 19 2.86 3.27 -3.32
CA ALA A 19 1.95 3.94 -2.40
C ALA A 19 1.89 5.46 -2.61
N ALA A 20 3.03 6.11 -2.81
CA ALA A 20 3.08 7.54 -3.07
C ALA A 20 2.33 7.91 -4.36
N THR A 21 2.49 7.11 -5.41
CA THR A 21 1.76 7.28 -6.67
C THR A 21 0.26 7.12 -6.46
N ALA A 22 -0.16 6.06 -5.77
CA ALA A 22 -1.58 5.82 -5.51
C ALA A 22 -2.23 6.96 -4.74
N LEU A 23 -1.56 7.49 -3.71
CA LEU A 23 -2.05 8.62 -2.92
C LEU A 23 -2.07 9.94 -3.70
N ALA A 24 -1.10 10.18 -4.58
CA ALA A 24 -1.00 11.41 -5.35
C ALA A 24 -2.11 11.54 -6.41
N TYR A 25 -2.61 10.41 -6.91
CA TYR A 25 -3.54 10.36 -8.03
C TYR A 25 -4.90 9.72 -7.67
N ASP A 26 -5.18 9.52 -6.37
CA ASP A 26 -6.41 8.91 -5.87
C ASP A 26 -6.72 7.54 -6.50
N LEU A 27 -5.70 6.68 -6.59
CA LEU A 27 -5.79 5.33 -7.17
C LEU A 27 -5.89 4.25 -6.10
N ALA A 28 -6.38 3.08 -6.51
CA ALA A 28 -6.33 1.86 -5.70
C ALA A 28 -5.12 0.98 -6.08
N ILE A 29 -4.45 0.45 -5.06
CA ILE A 29 -3.37 -0.54 -5.23
C ILE A 29 -4.01 -1.92 -5.29
N VAL A 30 -3.90 -2.58 -6.44
CA VAL A 30 -4.37 -3.96 -6.63
C VAL A 30 -3.20 -4.91 -6.45
N THR A 31 -3.16 -5.67 -5.36
CA THR A 31 -2.01 -6.52 -5.03
C THR A 31 -2.40 -7.73 -4.18
N ARG A 32 -1.65 -8.83 -4.35
CA ARG A 32 -1.73 -10.01 -3.48
C ARG A 32 -1.07 -9.77 -2.11
N ASN A 33 -0.10 -8.86 -2.04
CA ASN A 33 0.67 -8.56 -0.83
C ASN A 33 0.05 -7.37 -0.07
N PHE A 34 -1.26 -7.39 0.16
CA PHE A 34 -1.98 -6.25 0.74
C PHE A 34 -1.48 -5.85 2.14
N LEU A 35 -0.93 -6.80 2.91
CA LEU A 35 -0.40 -6.58 4.25
C LEU A 35 0.76 -5.57 4.30
N ASP A 36 1.55 -5.49 3.23
CA ASP A 36 2.65 -4.54 3.13
C ASP A 36 2.13 -3.10 3.02
N PHE A 37 0.91 -2.93 2.50
CA PHE A 37 0.27 -1.62 2.28
C PHE A 37 -0.70 -1.20 3.40
N GLU A 38 -0.85 -2.03 4.43
CA GLU A 38 -1.75 -1.76 5.55
C GLU A 38 -1.28 -0.53 6.36
N GLY A 39 -2.20 0.40 6.64
CA GLY A 39 -1.93 1.60 7.44
C GLY A 39 -1.25 2.76 6.70
N ILE A 40 -0.98 2.62 5.39
CA ILE A 40 -0.38 3.69 4.56
C ILE A 40 -1.39 4.80 4.19
N GLY A 41 -2.69 4.47 4.23
CA GLY A 41 -3.80 5.35 3.86
C GLY A 41 -4.20 5.29 2.39
N ALA A 42 -3.51 4.50 1.56
CA ALA A 42 -3.94 4.21 0.20
C ALA A 42 -5.07 3.16 0.20
N SER A 43 -5.97 3.24 -0.77
CA SER A 43 -6.96 2.17 -1.03
C SER A 43 -6.23 0.93 -1.55
N VAL A 44 -6.50 -0.24 -0.94
CA VAL A 44 -5.84 -1.51 -1.32
C VAL A 44 -6.90 -2.57 -1.57
N PHE A 45 -6.80 -3.25 -2.71
CA PHE A 45 -7.68 -4.35 -3.09
C PHE A 45 -6.86 -5.60 -3.40
N ASN A 46 -7.27 -6.73 -2.82
CA ASN A 46 -6.68 -8.03 -3.10
C ASN A 46 -7.65 -8.89 -3.92
N PRO A 47 -7.47 -9.00 -5.26
CA PRO A 47 -8.36 -9.79 -6.11
C PRO A 47 -8.18 -11.30 -5.94
N TRP A 48 -7.22 -11.73 -5.12
CA TRP A 48 -6.99 -13.14 -4.78
C TRP A 48 -7.66 -13.54 -3.45
N GLY A 49 -8.27 -12.60 -2.72
CA GLY A 49 -9.20 -12.92 -1.64
C GLY A 49 -10.47 -13.54 -2.21
N SER A 50 -10.96 -14.60 -1.59
CA SER A 50 -11.96 -15.56 -2.09
C SER A 50 -13.08 -15.01 -2.99
N LEU A 51 -13.47 -15.83 -3.98
CA LEU A 51 -14.80 -15.79 -4.62
C LEU A 51 -15.91 -15.80 -3.57
#